data_AF-A0A7J4QLE1-F1
#
_entry.id   AF-A0A7J4QLE1-F1
#
_cell.length_a   1.000
_cell.length_b   1.000
_cell.length_c   1.000
_cell.angle_alpha   90.00
_cell.angle_beta   90.00
_cell.angle_gamma   90.00
#
_symmetry.space_group_name_H-M   'P 1'
#
loop_
_entity.id
_entity.type
_entity.pdbx_description
1 polymer ?
#
loop_
_entity_poly.entity_id
_entity_poly.type
_entity_poly.pdbx_seq_one_letter_code
_entity_poly.pdbx_strand_id
1 'polypeptide(L)' 'MKTVRIREKIKKFLGDRPRNTAEILEHINSTMRHGTTSQQLGNVLSKDKDIVKVGYI' A
#
# COMPACT_ATOMS: atom_id res chain seq x y z
N MET A 1 10.45 -7.43 10.63
CA MET A 1 9.83 -6.07 10.57
C MET A 1 8.30 -6.20 10.48
N LYS A 2 7.54 -5.43 11.27
CA LYS A 2 6.06 -5.54 11.38
C LYS A 2 5.27 -5.21 10.10
N THR A 3 5.92 -4.69 9.05
CA THR A 3 5.25 -4.21 7.82
C THR A 3 5.58 -5.00 6.55
N VAL A 4 6.33 -6.11 6.65
CA VAL A 4 6.72 -6.91 5.46
C VAL A 4 5.49 -7.43 4.70
N ARG A 5 4.54 -8.04 5.42
CA ARG A 5 3.33 -8.64 4.82
C ARG A 5 2.43 -7.64 4.10
N ILE A 6 2.28 -6.43 4.65
CA ILE A 6 1.47 -5.38 3.99
C ILE A 6 2.18 -4.90 2.72
N ARG A 7 3.51 -4.74 2.72
CA ARG A 7 4.28 -4.36 1.53
C ARG A 7 4.17 -5.38 0.41
N GLU A 8 4.32 -6.66 0.73
CA GLU A 8 4.17 -7.75 -0.26
C GLU A 8 2.78 -7.74 -0.91
N LYS A 9 1.72 -7.57 -0.10
CA LYS A 9 0.34 -7.43 -0.61
C LYS A 9 0.18 -6.20 -1.51
N ILE A 10 0.72 -5.04 -1.10
CA ILE A 10 0.68 -3.82 -1.92
C ILE A 10 1.37 -4.08 -3.26
N LYS A 11 2.60 -4.60 -3.27
CA LYS A 11 3.35 -4.90 -4.51
C LYS A 11 2.58 -5.86 -5.43
N LYS A 12 1.99 -6.91 -4.87
CA LYS A 12 1.13 -7.84 -5.63
C LYS A 12 -0.12 -7.16 -6.20
N PHE A 13 -0.72 -6.22 -5.48
CA PHE A 13 -1.91 -5.50 -5.92
C PHE A 13 -1.63 -4.44 -6.98
N LEU A 14 -0.48 -3.76 -6.90
CA LEU A 14 -0.03 -2.79 -7.90
C LEU A 14 0.10 -3.48 -9.27
N GLY A 15 0.75 -4.65 -9.32
CA GLY A 15 1.01 -5.34 -10.58
C GLY A 15 1.72 -4.40 -11.56
N ASP A 16 1.22 -4.33 -12.80
CA ASP A 16 1.83 -3.53 -13.87
C ASP A 16 1.22 -2.13 -14.03
N ARG A 17 0.34 -1.69 -13.13
CA ARG A 17 -0.33 -0.38 -13.23
C ARG A 17 -0.26 0.45 -11.95
N PRO A 18 -0.21 1.78 -12.05
CA PRO A 18 -0.34 2.65 -10.89
C PRO A 18 -1.73 2.51 -10.26
N ARG A 19 -1.78 2.67 -8.94
CA ARG A 19 -2.99 2.69 -8.11
C ARG A 19 -2.98 3.92 -7.22
N ASN A 20 -4.16 4.47 -6.95
CA ASN A 20 -4.26 5.55 -5.98
C ASN A 20 -4.30 5.00 -4.54
N THR A 21 -4.00 5.86 -3.57
CA THR A 21 -3.89 5.45 -2.15
C THR A 21 -5.21 4.90 -1.59
N ALA A 22 -6.37 5.35 -2.09
CA ALA A 22 -7.68 4.87 -1.64
C ALA A 22 -7.94 3.42 -2.11
N GLU A 23 -7.66 3.11 -3.39
CA GLU A 23 -7.73 1.74 -3.92
C GLU A 23 -6.83 0.78 -3.14
N ILE A 24 -5.60 1.22 -2.81
CA ILE A 24 -4.66 0.41 -2.05
C ILE A 24 -5.20 0.14 -0.64
N LEU A 25 -5.73 1.18 0.03
CA LEU A 25 -6.31 1.04 1.37
C LEU A 25 -7.48 0.07 1.39
N GLU A 26 -8.41 0.21 0.44
CA GLU A 26 -9.57 -0.67 0.31
C GLU A 26 -9.15 -2.12 0.06
N HIS A 27 -8.20 -2.35 -0.83
CA HIS A 27 -7.68 -3.69 -1.11
C HIS A 27 -7.01 -4.33 0.13
N ILE A 28 -6.22 -3.56 0.87
CA ILE A 28 -5.57 -4.07 2.09
C ILE A 28 -6.60 -4.41 3.15
N ASN A 29 -7.59 -3.54 3.37
CA ASN A 29 -8.59 -3.73 4.42
C ASN A 29 -9.60 -4.83 4.09
N SER A 30 -9.91 -5.06 2.80
CA SER A 30 -10.78 -6.16 2.37
C SER A 30 -10.08 -7.54 2.41
N THR A 31 -8.75 -7.58 2.37
CA THR A 31 -8.00 -8.85 2.24
C THR A 31 -7.16 -9.23 3.46
N MET A 32 -7.21 -8.46 4.54
CA MET A 32 -6.49 -8.72 5.80
C MET A 32 -7.46 -8.82 6.97
N ARG A 33 -7.23 -9.77 7.88
CA ARG A 33 -8.01 -9.93 9.12
C ARG A 33 -7.99 -8.68 10.00
N HIS A 34 -6.86 -7.99 10.01
CA HIS A 34 -6.70 -6.68 10.63
C HIS A 34 -6.25 -5.71 9.55
N GLY A 35 -7.11 -4.74 9.25
CA GLY A 35 -6.81 -3.68 8.31
C GLY A 35 -5.76 -2.69 8.84
N THR A 36 -5.61 -1.59 8.14
CA THR A 36 -4.74 -0.47 8.48
C THR A 36 -5.48 0.85 8.26
N THR A 37 -4.94 1.93 8.81
CA THR A 37 -5.44 3.28 8.58
C THR A 37 -4.75 3.94 7.38
N SER A 38 -5.37 4.95 6.78
CA SER A 38 -4.76 5.73 5.69
C SER A 38 -3.40 6.30 6.08
N GLN A 39 -3.25 6.76 7.33
CA GLN A 39 -1.99 7.31 7.84
C GLN A 39 -0.91 6.22 7.95
N GLN A 40 -1.26 5.05 8.48
CA GLN A 40 -0.34 3.92 8.56
C GLN A 40 0.05 3.43 7.16
N LEU A 41 -0.90 3.36 6.23
CA LEU A 41 -0.63 3.03 4.83
C LEU A 41 0.34 4.04 4.21
N GLY A 42 0.09 5.34 4.38
CA GLY A 42 0.99 6.40 3.92
C GLY A 42 2.41 6.25 4.45
N ASN A 43 2.56 5.91 5.74
CA ASN A 43 3.85 5.63 6.37
C ASN A 43 4.55 4.37 5.83
N VAL A 44 3.79 3.37 5.40
CA VAL A 44 4.34 2.16 4.79
C VAL A 44 4.85 2.46 3.38
N LEU A 45 4.04 3.15 2.58
CA LEU A 45 4.36 3.53 1.20
C LEU A 45 5.58 4.46 1.15
N SER A 46 5.65 5.47 2.01
CA SER A 46 6.76 6.43 2.03
C SER A 46 8.12 5.84 2.42
N LYS A 47 8.12 4.66 3.05
CA LYS A 47 9.33 3.97 3.53
C LYS A 47 9.75 2.79 2.66
N ASP A 48 8.99 2.45 1.62
CA ASP A 48 9.33 1.35 0.71
C ASP A 48 10.08 1.91 -0.51
N LYS A 49 11.34 1.50 -0.70
CA LYS A 49 12.19 2.02 -1.78
C LYS A 49 11.77 1.53 -3.16
N ASP A 50 11.02 0.43 -3.23
CA ASP A 50 10.58 -0.16 -4.49
C ASP A 50 9.22 0.40 -4.94
N ILE A 51 8.57 1.22 -4.11
CA ILE A 51 7.31 1.87 -4.43
C ILE A 51 7.59 3.35 -4.70
N VAL A 52 7.31 3.77 -5.93
CA VAL A 52 7.45 5.17 -6.34
C VAL A 52 6.08 5.84 -6.41
N LYS A 53 6.00 7.08 -5.94
CA LYS A 53 4.81 7.91 -6.12
C LYS A 53 4.78 8.40 -7.56
N VAL A 54 3.69 8.12 -8.28
CA VAL A 54 3.49 8.57 -9.65
C VAL A 54 2.36 9.61 -9.66
N GLY A 55 2.63 10.77 -10.27
CA GLY A 55 1.70 11.91 -10.31
C GLY A 55 1.86 12.88 -9.12
N TYR A 56 1.55 14.15 -9.38
CA TYR A 56 1.52 15.24 -8.40
C TYR A 56 0.13 15.87 -8.38
N ILE A 57 -0.32 16.25 -7.19
CA ILE A 57 -1.22 17.38 -6.95
C ILE A 57 -0.34 18.44 -6.31
#